data_AF-A0A7W0LQF1-F1
#
_entry.id   AF-A0A7W0LQF1-F1
#
_cell.length_a   1.000
_cell.length_b   1.000
_cell.length_c   1.000
_cell.angle_alpha   90.00
_cell.angle_beta   90.00
_cell.angle_gamma   90.00
#
_symmetry.space_group_name_H-M   'P 1'
#
loop_
_entity.id
_entity.type
_entity.pdbx_description
1 polymer ?
#
loop_
_entity_poly.entity_id
_entity_poly.type
_entity_poly.pdbx_seq_one_letter_code
_entity_poly.pdbx_strand_id
1 'polypeptide(L)'
;MFVNGGMGGEELLGLDPASLDDEALAELLDRLDAHRNQVDAAFARCVGVVDTRGLWAKDGTLSAGAWLARRCALSGAEARSLVNTTRKLRSLPVTAEA
;
A
#
# COMPACT_ATOMS: atom_id res chain seq x y z
N MET A 1 8.68 -10.19 -12.99
CA MET A 1 7.47 -10.44 -13.78
C MET A 1 6.31 -10.58 -12.80
N PHE A 2 5.54 -9.51 -12.57
CA PHE A 2 4.25 -9.56 -11.88
C PHE A 2 3.34 -8.53 -12.54
N VAL A 3 2.78 -8.91 -13.67
CA VAL A 3 1.59 -8.29 -14.25
C VAL A 3 0.50 -9.32 -14.02
N ASN A 4 -0.36 -9.09 -13.02
CA ASN A 4 -1.55 -9.90 -12.80
C ASN A 4 -2.74 -9.08 -13.30
N GLY A 5 -3.30 -9.51 -14.42
CA GLY A 5 -4.35 -8.81 -15.17
C GLY A 5 -5.73 -9.02 -14.53
N GLY A 6 -6.05 -8.21 -13.53
CA GLY A 6 -7.42 -7.70 -13.35
C GLY A 6 -7.57 -6.40 -14.14
N MET A 7 -8.80 -5.95 -14.43
CA MET A 7 -9.06 -4.61 -15.01
C MET A 7 -8.10 -3.57 -14.42
N GLY A 8 -7.37 -2.86 -15.29
CA GLY A 8 -6.27 -1.99 -14.86
C GLY A 8 -6.78 -0.88 -13.95
N GLY A 9 -6.02 -0.54 -12.90
CA GLY A 9 -6.38 0.58 -12.00
C GLY A 9 -6.65 1.89 -12.75
N GLU A 10 -5.99 2.09 -13.89
CA GLU A 10 -6.20 3.24 -14.78
C GLU A 10 -7.62 3.33 -15.34
N GLU A 11 -8.29 2.20 -15.56
CA GLU A 11 -9.67 2.14 -16.05
C GLU A 11 -10.67 2.54 -14.94
N LEU A 12 -10.44 2.08 -13.71
CA LEU A 12 -11.21 2.49 -12.54
C LEU A 12 -11.10 3.99 -12.27
N LEU A 13 -9.91 4.56 -12.46
CA LEU A 13 -9.63 5.99 -12.23
C LEU A 13 -10.21 6.90 -13.33
N GLY A 14 -10.55 6.35 -14.50
CA GLY A 14 -11.05 7.10 -15.64
C GLY A 14 -12.57 7.31 -15.66
N LEU A 15 -13.32 6.65 -14.78
CA LEU A 15 -14.77 6.79 -14.68
C LEU A 15 -15.15 8.10 -13.99
N ASP A 16 -16.11 8.83 -14.56
CA ASP A 16 -16.71 10.01 -13.93
C ASP A 16 -17.83 9.57 -12.97
N PRO A 17 -17.65 9.69 -11.64
CA PRO A 17 -18.65 9.25 -10.67
C PRO A 17 -19.98 10.02 -10.79
N ALA A 18 -19.96 11.25 -11.29
CA ALA A 18 -21.15 12.07 -11.44
C ALA A 18 -22.05 11.63 -12.60
N SER A 19 -21.54 10.75 -13.48
CA SER A 19 -22.27 10.22 -14.63
C SER A 19 -22.97 8.88 -14.36
N LEU A 20 -22.73 8.29 -13.18
CA LEU A 20 -23.26 6.98 -12.79
C LEU A 20 -24.58 7.11 -12.05
N ASP A 21 -25.42 6.08 -12.14
CA ASP A 21 -26.53 5.91 -11.21
C ASP A 21 -26.06 5.38 -9.85
N ASP A 22 -26.94 5.35 -8.86
CA ASP A 22 -26.60 5.00 -7.48
C ASP A 22 -26.02 3.58 -7.35
N GLU A 23 -26.52 2.62 -8.15
CA GLU A 23 -26.08 1.23 -8.13
C GLU A 23 -24.67 1.10 -8.73
N ALA A 24 -24.45 1.70 -9.90
CA ALA A 24 -23.14 1.70 -10.55
C ALA A 24 -22.09 2.47 -9.73
N LEU A 25 -22.50 3.54 -9.03
CA LEU A 25 -21.63 4.27 -8.12
C LEU A 25 -21.22 3.42 -6.91
N ALA A 26 -22.15 2.64 -6.34
CA ALA A 26 -21.84 1.71 -5.25
C ALA A 26 -20.86 0.62 -5.70
N GLU A 27 -21.10 0.00 -6.87
CA GLU A 27 -20.18 -0.99 -7.45
C GLU A 27 -18.79 -0.39 -7.70
N LEU A 28 -18.72 0.85 -8.23
CA LEU A 28 -17.46 1.54 -8.44
C LEU A 28 -16.70 1.75 -7.11
N LEU A 29 -17.39 2.16 -6.04
CA LEU A 29 -16.78 2.32 -4.72
C LEU A 29 -16.19 1.01 -4.19
N ASP A 30 -16.94 -0.09 -4.27
CA ASP A 30 -16.46 -1.41 -3.83
C ASP A 30 -15.22 -1.85 -4.61
N ARG A 31 -15.21 -1.61 -5.93
CA ARG A 31 -14.07 -1.94 -6.78
C ARG A 31 -12.86 -1.04 -6.52
N LEU A 32 -13.07 0.25 -6.25
CA LEU A 32 -12.01 1.17 -5.86
C LEU A 32 -11.41 0.80 -4.51
N ASP A 33 -12.23 0.40 -3.53
CA ASP A 33 -11.75 -0.06 -2.23
C ASP A 33 -10.92 -1.35 -2.37
N ALA A 34 -11.41 -2.33 -3.14
CA ALA A 34 -10.64 -3.54 -3.43
C ALA A 34 -9.30 -3.21 -4.10
N HIS A 35 -9.28 -2.30 -5.07
CA HIS A 35 -8.05 -1.87 -5.73
C HIS A 35 -7.10 -1.14 -4.76
N ARG A 36 -7.63 -0.24 -3.93
CA ARG A 36 -6.87 0.45 -2.87
C ARG A 36 -6.23 -0.55 -1.92
N ASN A 37 -6.99 -1.54 -1.45
CA ASN A 37 -6.50 -2.57 -0.54
C ASN A 37 -5.36 -3.40 -1.17
N GLN A 38 -5.46 -3.72 -2.47
CA GLN A 38 -4.39 -4.42 -3.19
C GLN A 38 -3.10 -3.57 -3.29
N VAL A 39 -3.25 -2.28 -3.61
CA VAL A 39 -2.13 -1.33 -3.68
C VAL A 39 -1.50 -1.13 -2.30
N ASP A 40 -2.31 -0.94 -1.26
CA ASP A 40 -1.85 -0.76 0.13
C ASP A 40 -1.12 -2.01 0.62
N ALA A 41 -1.62 -3.21 0.31
CA ALA A 41 -0.94 -4.46 0.63
C ALA A 41 0.41 -4.59 -0.10
N ALA A 42 0.47 -4.22 -1.39
CA ALA A 42 1.72 -4.20 -2.15
C ALA A 42 2.72 -3.18 -1.58
N PHE A 43 2.24 -1.99 -1.22
CA PHE A 43 3.03 -0.94 -0.60
C PHE A 43 3.61 -1.41 0.75
N ALA A 44 2.79 -2.02 1.61
CA ALA A 44 3.24 -2.58 2.88
C ALA A 44 4.32 -3.66 2.69
N ARG A 45 4.18 -4.56 1.71
CA ARG A 45 5.23 -5.54 1.37
C ARG A 45 6.54 -4.86 0.98
N CYS A 46 6.47 -3.82 0.14
CA CYS A 46 7.65 -3.03 -0.24
C CYS A 46 8.32 -2.37 0.96
N VAL A 47 7.55 -1.75 1.86
CA VAL A 47 8.06 -1.16 3.11
C VAL A 47 8.76 -2.21 3.97
N GLY A 48 8.16 -3.40 4.11
CA GLY A 48 8.78 -4.51 4.83
C GLY A 48 10.14 -4.91 4.25
N VAL A 49 10.25 -5.01 2.91
CA VAL A 49 11.51 -5.33 2.21
C VAL A 49 12.54 -4.21 2.37
N VAL A 50 12.13 -2.94 2.29
CA VAL A 50 13.01 -1.78 2.53
C VAL A 50 13.61 -1.81 3.92
N ASP A 51 12.78 -2.07 4.94
CA ASP A 51 13.20 -2.17 6.33
C ASP A 51 14.21 -3.32 6.52
N THR A 52 13.89 -4.51 6.00
CA THR A 52 14.75 -5.69 6.06
C THR A 52 16.08 -5.51 5.33
N ARG A 53 16.08 -4.86 4.16
CA ARG A 53 17.31 -4.59 3.38
C ARG A 53 18.13 -3.41 3.93
N GLY A 54 17.61 -2.69 4.92
CA GLY A 54 18.26 -1.53 5.52
C GLY A 54 18.51 -0.40 4.53
N LEU A 55 17.65 -0.19 3.52
CA LEU A 55 17.91 0.85 2.50
C LEU A 55 17.95 2.26 3.13
N TRP A 56 17.20 2.46 4.21
CA TRP A 56 17.23 3.68 5.00
C TRP A 56 18.61 3.98 5.58
N ALA A 57 19.33 2.95 6.06
CA ALA A 57 20.67 3.09 6.61
C ALA A 57 21.70 3.40 5.52
N LYS A 58 21.56 2.76 4.34
CA LYS A 58 22.43 3.00 3.17
C LYS A 58 22.31 4.43 2.64
N ASP A 59 21.14 5.04 2.80
CA ASP A 59 20.84 6.43 2.44
C ASP A 59 21.25 7.42 3.57
N GLY A 60 21.79 6.94 4.69
CA GLY A 60 22.21 7.77 5.83
C GLY A 60 21.05 8.27 6.70
N THR A 61 19.84 7.77 6.47
CA THR A 61 18.68 8.13 7.30
C THR A 61 18.70 7.32 8.60
N LEU A 62 18.30 7.92 9.72
CA LEU A 62 18.39 7.32 11.06
C LEU A 62 17.35 6.21 11.34
N SER A 63 16.28 6.13 10.54
CA SER A 63 15.26 5.08 10.69
C SER A 63 14.46 4.85 9.41
N ALA A 64 13.90 3.64 9.26
CA ALA A 64 12.99 3.31 8.16
C ALA A 64 11.76 4.22 8.10
N GLY A 65 11.19 4.59 9.25
CA GLY A 65 10.02 5.48 9.33
C GLY A 65 10.32 6.89 8.82
N ALA A 66 11.45 7.48 9.24
CA ALA A 66 11.86 8.79 8.75
C ALA A 66 12.19 8.76 7.25
N TRP A 67 12.82 7.68 6.79
CA TRP A 67 13.14 7.48 5.37
C TRP A 67 11.86 7.39 4.52
N LEU A 68 10.86 6.67 5.01
CA LEU A 68 9.58 6.50 4.33
C LEU A 68 8.77 7.80 4.32
N ALA A 69 8.66 8.50 5.45
CA ALA A 69 7.95 9.78 5.54
C ALA A 69 8.50 10.81 4.54
N ARG A 70 9.83 10.90 4.43
CA ARG A 70 10.52 11.77 3.46
C ARG A 70 10.19 11.45 2.00
N ARG A 71 9.89 10.18 1.68
CA ARG A 71 9.74 9.71 0.29
C ARG A 71 8.29 9.52 -0.15
N CYS A 72 7.37 9.27 0.76
CA CYS A 72 6.03 8.77 0.43
C CYS A 72 4.89 9.71 0.85
N ALA A 73 5.13 11.01 1.04
CA ALA A 73 4.10 11.97 1.47
C ALA A 73 3.29 11.51 2.70
N LEU A 74 3.96 10.79 3.63
CA LEU A 74 3.35 10.30 4.86
C LEU A 74 3.79 11.18 6.03
N SER A 75 2.89 11.35 7.01
CA SER A 75 3.31 11.86 8.31
C SER A 75 4.28 10.88 8.98
N GLY A 76 5.08 11.41 9.91
CA GLY A 76 6.01 10.57 10.68
C GLY A 76 5.30 9.47 11.48
N ALA A 77 4.07 9.73 11.95
CA ALA A 77 3.27 8.77 12.70
C ALA A 77 2.80 7.61 11.80
N GLU A 78 2.26 7.92 10.62
CA GLU A 78 1.80 6.92 9.63
C GLU A 78 2.96 6.05 9.17
N ALA A 79 4.09 6.66 8.78
CA ALA A 79 5.26 5.93 8.32
C ALA A 79 5.81 4.99 9.40
N ARG A 80 5.87 5.44 10.65
CA ARG A 80 6.31 4.60 11.78
C ARG A 80 5.32 3.46 12.05
N SER A 81 4.03 3.74 12.00
CA SER A 81 2.99 2.72 12.18
C SER A 81 3.13 1.62 11.14
N LEU A 82 3.28 1.98 9.86
CA LEU A 82 3.42 1.03 8.76
C LEU A 82 4.69 0.16 8.89
N VAL A 83 5.83 0.76 9.22
CA VAL A 83 7.07 0.00 9.49
C VAL A 83 6.89 -0.98 10.66
N ASN A 84 6.21 -0.56 11.73
CA ASN A 84 5.93 -1.44 12.87
C ASN A 84 4.98 -2.58 12.52
N THR A 85 3.92 -2.30 11.74
CA THR A 85 2.99 -3.31 11.25
C THR A 85 3.72 -4.37 10.41
N THR A 86 4.55 -3.94 9.45
CA THR A 86 5.31 -4.88 8.63
C THR A 86 6.32 -5.70 9.44
N ARG A 87 6.96 -5.11 10.46
CA ARG A 87 7.81 -5.84 11.42
C ARG A 87 7.03 -6.92 12.18
N LYS A 88 5.84 -6.58 12.69
CA LYS A 88 4.97 -7.52 13.42
C LYS A 88 4.48 -8.65 12.53
N LEU A 89 4.09 -8.36 11.29
CA LEU A 89 3.66 -9.38 10.32
C LEU A 89 4.77 -10.40 10.04
N ARG A 90 6.05 -9.99 10.02
CA ARG A 90 7.17 -10.95 9.89
C ARG A 90 7.29 -11.91 11.08
N SER A 91 6.86 -11.50 12.27
CA SER A 91 6.84 -12.36 13.46
C SER A 91 5.54 -13.17 13.60
N LEU A 92 4.57 -13.00 12.70
CA LEU A 92 3.25 -13.64 12.74
C LEU A 92 2.97 -14.35 11.40
N PRO A 93 3.66 -15.47 11.09
CA PRO A 93 3.62 -16.09 9.77
C PRO A 93 2.26 -16.69 9.40
N VAL A 94 1.42 -17.07 10.36
CA VAL A 94 0.11 -17.71 10.11
C VAL A 94 -0.87 -16.76 9.39
N THR A 95 -0.74 -15.45 9.61
CA THR A 95 -1.55 -14.43 8.92
C THR A 95 -1.12 -14.13 7.49
N ALA A 96 0.00 -14.70 7.00
CA ALA A 96 0.45 -14.50 5.63
C ALA A 96 -0.17 -15.50 4.63
N GLU A 97 -0.84 -16.55 5.12
CA GLU A 97 -1.42 -17.64 4.32
C GLU A 97 -2.95 -17.57 4.18
N ALA A 98 -3.60 -16.56 4.79
CA ALA A 98 -5.05 -16.35 4.73
C ALA A 98 -5.48 -15.50 3.53
#